data_AF-A0A7C0Z2K6-F1
#
_entry.id   AF-A0A7C0Z2K6-F1
#
_cell.length_a   1.000
_cell.length_b   1.000
_cell.length_c   1.000
_cell.angle_alpha   90.00
_cell.angle_beta   90.00
_cell.angle_gamma   90.00
#
_symmetry.space_group_name_H-M   'P 1'
#
loop_
_entity.id
_entity.type
_entity.pdbx_description
1 polymer ?
#
loop_
_entity_poly.entity_id
_entity_poly.type
_entity_poly.pdbx_seq_one_letter_code
_entity_poly.pdbx_strand_id
1 'polypeptide(L)'
;MLSREGKNGKELKELREIKKRLKLAYAKLSMAQSFVSNRDVRRNLIASAILTGSIAVMPDFMHSLYLKSSMSEIRKALKRLKKIIKKEKRDDRRLMLERLTYVLSRIEKAEVKDIYKVILEAQDIIDSIIISYSGEYSV
;
A
#
# COMPACT_ATOMS: atom_id res chain seq x y z
N MET A 1 5.93 29.85 -17.81
CA MET A 1 6.23 29.31 -16.46
C MET A 1 5.06 28.59 -15.77
N LEU A 2 3.81 28.77 -16.23
CA LEU A 2 2.60 28.15 -15.64
C LEU A 2 2.47 26.60 -15.76
N SER A 3 3.39 25.87 -16.41
CA SER A 3 3.24 24.40 -16.63
C SER A 3 3.92 23.52 -15.58
N ARG A 4 4.86 24.05 -14.78
CA ARG A 4 5.58 23.26 -13.75
C ARG A 4 4.77 23.14 -12.46
N GLU A 5 4.13 24.21 -12.01
CA GLU A 5 3.30 24.22 -10.78
C GLU A 5 2.09 23.28 -10.87
N GLY A 6 1.41 23.24 -12.02
CA GLY A 6 0.27 22.33 -12.24
C GLY A 6 0.68 20.86 -12.39
N LYS A 7 1.88 20.58 -12.92
CA LYS A 7 2.38 19.22 -13.13
C LYS A 7 2.81 18.57 -11.82
N ASN A 8 3.61 19.28 -11.02
CA ASN A 8 4.05 18.82 -9.70
C ASN A 8 2.85 18.54 -8.77
N GLY A 9 1.72 19.23 -8.96
CA GLY A 9 0.59 19.16 -8.04
C GLY A 9 -0.24 17.91 -8.29
N LYS A 10 -0.33 17.55 -9.57
CA LYS A 10 -0.89 16.27 -10.00
C LYS A 10 -0.05 15.09 -9.52
N GLU A 11 1.27 15.18 -9.63
CA GLU A 11 2.20 14.13 -9.17
C GLU A 11 2.17 13.98 -7.64
N LEU A 12 2.15 15.09 -6.90
CA LEU A 12 2.01 15.10 -5.46
C LEU A 12 0.68 14.47 -5.00
N LYS A 13 -0.43 14.75 -5.70
CA LYS A 13 -1.72 14.10 -5.45
C LYS A 13 -1.65 12.59 -5.68
N GLU A 14 -0.99 12.15 -6.75
CA GLU A 14 -0.78 10.72 -7.03
C GLU A 14 0.11 10.05 -5.96
N LEU A 15 1.16 10.72 -5.47
CA LEU A 15 2.01 10.22 -4.38
C LEU A 15 1.22 10.07 -3.06
N ARG A 16 0.39 11.05 -2.71
CA ARG A 16 -0.49 10.96 -1.53
C ARG A 16 -1.48 9.80 -1.66
N GLU A 17 -2.00 9.56 -2.86
CA GLU A 17 -2.88 8.41 -3.14
C GLU A 17 -2.14 7.08 -3.04
N ILE A 18 -0.87 7.00 -3.48
CA ILE A 18 -0.02 5.82 -3.26
C ILE A 18 0.19 5.58 -1.75
N LYS A 19 0.52 6.63 -0.97
CA LYS A 19 0.67 6.54 0.49
C LYS A 19 -0.60 5.99 1.15
N LYS A 20 -1.78 6.50 0.76
CA LYS A 20 -3.08 6.01 1.25
C LYS A 20 -3.27 4.52 0.96
N ARG A 21 -2.88 4.05 -0.22
CA ARG A 21 -2.98 2.62 -0.59
C ARG A 21 -2.05 1.75 0.23
N LEU A 22 -0.83 2.20 0.52
CA LEU A 22 0.10 1.46 1.38
C LEU A 22 -0.45 1.34 2.82
N LYS A 23 -1.05 2.40 3.36
CA LYS A 23 -1.75 2.35 4.66
C LYS A 23 -2.93 1.37 4.65
N LEU A 24 -3.73 1.37 3.57
CA LEU A 24 -4.83 0.41 3.42
C LEU A 24 -4.33 -1.02 3.28
N ALA A 25 -3.23 -1.25 2.56
CA ALA A 25 -2.61 -2.55 2.43
C ALA A 25 -2.15 -3.08 3.80
N TYR A 26 -1.50 -2.22 4.59
CA TYR A 26 -1.10 -2.54 5.96
C TYR A 26 -2.31 -2.95 6.82
N ALA A 27 -3.34 -2.10 6.88
CA ALA A 27 -4.53 -2.37 7.68
C ALA A 27 -5.24 -3.67 7.27
N LYS A 28 -5.37 -3.92 5.96
CA LYS A 28 -5.96 -5.17 5.46
C LYS A 28 -5.13 -6.39 5.82
N LEU A 29 -3.80 -6.28 5.79
CA LEU A 29 -2.91 -7.36 6.19
C LEU A 29 -3.04 -7.66 7.69
N SER A 30 -3.10 -6.61 8.52
CA SER A 30 -3.34 -6.72 9.98
C SER A 30 -4.65 -7.42 10.28
N MET A 31 -5.71 -7.07 9.56
CA MET A 31 -7.01 -7.76 9.68
C MET A 31 -6.94 -9.22 9.21
N ALA A 32 -6.29 -9.49 8.08
CA ALA A 32 -6.10 -10.87 7.62
C ALA A 32 -5.41 -11.71 8.69
N GLN A 33 -4.35 -11.19 9.30
CA GLN A 33 -3.61 -11.90 10.34
C GLN A 33 -4.45 -12.08 11.61
N SER A 34 -5.26 -11.08 12.00
CA SER A 34 -6.08 -11.17 13.21
C SER A 34 -7.14 -12.27 13.12
N PHE A 35 -7.69 -12.54 11.94
CA PHE A 35 -8.68 -13.61 11.75
C PHE A 35 -8.15 -15.01 12.11
N VAL A 36 -6.85 -15.25 11.97
CA VAL A 36 -6.21 -16.55 12.26
C VAL A 36 -5.46 -16.58 13.59
N SER A 37 -4.91 -15.45 14.03
CA SER A 37 -4.04 -15.38 15.20
C SER A 37 -4.71 -14.84 16.47
N ASN A 38 -5.77 -14.04 16.34
CA ASN A 38 -6.52 -13.53 17.50
C ASN A 38 -7.68 -14.49 17.83
N ARG A 39 -7.62 -15.11 19.02
CA ARG A 39 -8.58 -16.13 19.46
C ARG A 39 -10.01 -15.59 19.53
N ASP A 40 -10.20 -14.37 20.03
CA ASP A 40 -11.53 -13.78 20.22
C ASP A 40 -12.17 -13.43 18.88
N VAL A 41 -11.40 -12.79 17.99
CA VAL A 41 -11.84 -12.48 16.62
C VAL A 41 -12.21 -13.78 15.88
N ARG A 42 -11.35 -14.79 15.95
CA ARG A 42 -11.58 -16.09 15.31
C ARG A 42 -12.85 -16.76 15.85
N ARG A 43 -13.04 -16.80 17.17
CA ARG A 43 -14.22 -17.38 17.81
C ARG A 43 -15.51 -16.67 17.39
N ASN A 44 -15.49 -15.34 17.38
CA ASN A 44 -16.65 -14.55 16.98
C ASN A 44 -17.04 -14.81 15.52
N LEU A 45 -16.06 -14.88 14.61
CA LEU A 45 -16.32 -15.23 13.21
C LEU A 45 -16.88 -16.64 13.05
N ILE A 46 -16.37 -17.63 13.79
CA ILE A 46 -16.94 -18.99 13.79
C ILE A 46 -18.39 -18.97 14.27
N ALA A 47 -18.69 -18.27 15.38
CA ALA A 47 -20.04 -18.14 15.87
C ALA A 47 -20.96 -17.46 14.85
N SER A 48 -20.50 -16.37 14.21
CA SER A 48 -21.23 -15.71 13.13
C SER A 48 -21.46 -16.63 11.94
N ALA A 49 -20.49 -17.46 11.55
CA ALA A 49 -20.64 -18.43 10.46
C ALA A 49 -21.72 -19.47 10.77
N ILE A 50 -21.77 -19.96 12.01
CA ILE A 50 -22.80 -20.91 12.47
C ILE A 50 -24.18 -20.24 12.43
N LEU A 51 -24.31 -19.02 12.98
CA LEU A 51 -25.58 -18.30 13.06
C LEU A 51 -26.12 -17.90 11.68
N THR A 52 -25.23 -17.52 10.75
CA THR A 52 -25.62 -17.06 9.41
C THR A 52 -25.67 -18.18 8.38
N GLY A 53 -25.12 -19.37 8.69
CA GLY A 53 -24.92 -20.45 7.72
C GLY A 53 -23.96 -20.11 6.58
N SER A 54 -23.17 -19.03 6.70
CA SER A 54 -22.37 -18.48 5.59
C SER A 54 -20.88 -18.75 5.74
N ILE A 55 -20.28 -19.39 4.72
CA ILE A 55 -18.82 -19.56 4.63
C ILE A 55 -18.08 -18.23 4.41
N ALA A 56 -18.78 -17.17 3.97
CA ALA A 56 -18.17 -15.88 3.68
C ALA A 56 -17.64 -15.18 4.96
N VAL A 57 -18.10 -15.59 6.14
CA VAL A 57 -17.63 -15.07 7.43
C VAL A 57 -16.72 -16.06 8.16
N MET A 58 -16.30 -17.16 7.52
CA MET A 58 -15.30 -18.06 8.09
C MET A 58 -13.93 -17.36 8.22
N PRO A 59 -13.16 -17.61 9.29
CA PRO A 59 -11.82 -17.06 9.48
C PRO A 59 -10.90 -17.24 8.29
N ASP A 60 -10.82 -18.45 7.72
CA ASP A 60 -9.89 -18.74 6.62
C ASP A 60 -10.30 -18.05 5.32
N PHE A 61 -11.62 -17.95 5.07
CA PHE A 61 -12.15 -17.20 3.94
C PHE A 61 -11.81 -15.71 4.07
N MET A 62 -12.07 -15.13 5.25
CA MET A 62 -11.80 -13.73 5.54
C MET A 62 -10.29 -13.42 5.49
N HIS A 63 -9.45 -14.32 5.99
CA HIS A 63 -7.99 -14.23 5.89
C HIS A 63 -7.55 -14.15 4.43
N SER A 64 -7.97 -15.11 3.60
CA SER A 64 -7.63 -15.15 2.17
C SER A 64 -8.13 -13.92 1.43
N LEU A 65 -9.37 -13.49 1.70
CA LEU A 65 -9.98 -12.32 1.08
C LEU A 65 -9.18 -11.05 1.38
N TYR A 66 -8.87 -10.80 2.66
CA TYR A 66 -8.16 -9.60 3.08
C TYR A 66 -6.70 -9.61 2.64
N LEU A 67 -6.04 -10.78 2.61
CA LEU A 67 -4.69 -10.92 2.07
C LEU A 67 -4.67 -10.57 0.58
N LYS A 68 -5.56 -11.16 -0.24
CA LYS A 68 -5.69 -10.84 -1.67
C LYS A 68 -6.01 -9.36 -1.89
N SER A 69 -6.87 -8.78 -1.05
CA SER A 69 -7.25 -7.37 -1.11
C SER A 69 -6.08 -6.45 -0.75
N SER A 70 -5.24 -6.81 0.21
CA SER A 70 -4.00 -6.08 0.55
C SER A 70 -3.03 -6.07 -0.63
N MET A 71 -2.78 -7.24 -1.23
CA MET A 71 -1.92 -7.39 -2.42
C MET A 71 -2.45 -6.61 -3.63
N SER A 72 -3.77 -6.45 -3.75
CA SER A 72 -4.39 -5.61 -4.77
C SER A 72 -4.05 -4.13 -4.58
N GLU A 73 -4.04 -3.62 -3.34
CA GLU A 73 -3.67 -2.23 -3.07
C GLU A 73 -2.20 -1.93 -3.41
N ILE A 74 -1.30 -2.86 -3.08
CA ILE A 74 0.12 -2.78 -3.44
C ILE A 74 0.31 -2.75 -4.97
N ARG A 75 -0.37 -3.63 -5.72
CA ARG A 75 -0.31 -3.64 -7.19
C ARG A 75 -0.82 -2.34 -7.80
N LYS A 76 -1.89 -1.75 -7.24
CA LYS A 76 -2.41 -0.44 -7.67
C LYS A 76 -1.42 0.68 -7.39
N ALA A 77 -0.76 0.66 -6.22
CA ALA A 77 0.30 1.59 -5.86
C ALA A 77 1.47 1.52 -6.87
N LEU A 78 1.99 0.32 -7.15
CA LEU A 78 3.02 0.08 -8.17
C LEU A 78 2.64 0.60 -9.56
N LYS A 79 1.39 0.35 -10.00
CA LYS A 79 0.91 0.83 -11.31
C LYS A 79 0.91 2.36 -11.39
N ARG A 80 0.54 3.05 -10.31
CA ARG A 80 0.58 4.52 -10.24
C ARG A 80 2.02 5.02 -10.22
N LEU A 81 2.89 4.41 -9.41
CA LEU A 81 4.30 4.77 -9.31
C LEU A 81 5.02 4.71 -10.66
N LYS A 82 4.83 3.62 -11.41
CA LYS A 82 5.38 3.47 -12.77
C LYS A 82 4.92 4.56 -13.74
N LYS A 83 3.72 5.15 -13.56
CA LYS A 83 3.24 6.27 -14.39
C LYS A 83 3.91 7.59 -14.04
N ILE A 84 4.25 7.79 -12.76
CA ILE A 84 4.96 8.99 -12.29
C ILE A 84 6.40 8.96 -12.82
N ILE A 85 7.11 7.84 -12.64
CA ILE A 85 8.51 7.66 -13.09
C ILE A 85 8.68 8.00 -14.58
N LYS A 86 7.76 7.54 -15.44
CA LYS A 86 7.81 7.83 -16.89
C LYS A 86 7.76 9.32 -17.25
N LYS A 87 7.31 10.17 -16.33
CA LYS A 87 7.12 11.61 -16.53
C LYS A 87 8.11 12.44 -15.71
N GLU A 88 8.81 11.81 -14.78
CA GLU A 88 9.80 12.46 -13.93
C GLU A 88 11.07 12.73 -14.74
N LYS A 89 11.51 13.99 -14.72
CA LYS A 89 12.69 14.46 -15.44
C LYS A 89 13.86 14.73 -14.50
N ARG A 90 13.60 14.89 -13.21
CA ARG A 90 14.62 15.09 -12.19
C ARG A 90 15.20 13.75 -11.77
N ASP A 91 16.50 13.57 -11.97
CA ASP A 91 17.19 12.31 -11.70
C ASP A 91 17.13 11.91 -10.22
N ASP A 92 17.23 12.87 -9.30
CA ASP A 92 17.14 12.62 -7.87
C ASP A 92 15.76 12.08 -7.46
N ARG A 93 14.68 12.69 -7.95
CA ARG A 93 13.31 12.21 -7.71
C ARG A 93 13.06 10.86 -8.36
N ARG A 94 13.54 10.70 -9.60
CA ARG A 94 13.41 9.45 -10.34
C ARG A 94 14.07 8.29 -9.59
N LEU A 95 15.28 8.50 -9.06
CA LEU A 95 15.98 7.50 -8.26
C LEU A 95 15.20 7.12 -7.00
N MET A 96 14.61 8.09 -6.28
CA MET A 96 13.78 7.79 -5.11
C MET A 96 12.53 6.98 -5.48
N LEU A 97 11.86 7.31 -6.59
CA LEU A 97 10.69 6.58 -7.09
C LEU A 97 11.06 5.15 -7.55
N GLU A 98 12.21 4.99 -8.18
CA GLU A 98 12.76 3.68 -8.57
C GLU A 98 13.10 2.83 -7.35
N ARG A 99 13.69 3.44 -6.30
CA ARG A 99 13.91 2.79 -5.00
C ARG A 99 12.59 2.32 -4.37
N LEU A 100 11.56 3.16 -4.35
CA LEU A 100 10.23 2.76 -3.86
C LEU A 100 9.67 1.58 -4.67
N THR A 101 9.87 1.59 -6.00
CA THR A 101 9.42 0.51 -6.89
C THR A 101 10.14 -0.80 -6.56
N TYR A 102 11.46 -0.74 -6.36
CA TYR A 102 12.26 -1.89 -5.97
C TYR A 102 11.79 -2.48 -4.64
N VAL A 103 11.59 -1.64 -3.61
CA VAL A 103 11.10 -2.09 -2.30
C VAL A 103 9.77 -2.81 -2.43
N LEU A 104 8.78 -2.19 -3.11
CA LEU A 104 7.47 -2.82 -3.32
C LEU A 104 7.52 -4.09 -4.18
N SER A 105 8.51 -4.25 -5.06
CA SER A 105 8.67 -5.46 -5.89
C SER A 105 9.07 -6.70 -5.08
N ARG A 106 9.71 -6.51 -3.91
CA ARG A 106 10.12 -7.62 -3.02
C ARG A 106 8.93 -8.44 -2.51
N ILE A 107 7.72 -7.89 -2.54
CA ILE A 107 6.49 -8.54 -2.09
C ILE A 107 6.16 -9.79 -2.91
N GLU A 108 6.57 -9.87 -4.18
CA GLU A 108 6.27 -11.03 -5.03
C GLU A 108 6.91 -12.34 -4.54
N LYS A 109 7.99 -12.24 -3.75
CA LYS A 109 8.73 -13.38 -3.20
C LYS A 109 8.66 -13.47 -1.68
N ALA A 110 7.87 -12.60 -1.04
CA ALA A 110 7.87 -12.43 0.40
C ALA A 110 6.84 -13.32 1.10
N GLU A 111 7.21 -13.86 2.27
CA GLU A 111 6.23 -14.39 3.22
C GLU A 111 5.39 -13.26 3.82
N VAL A 112 4.21 -13.58 4.38
CA VAL A 112 3.29 -12.59 4.99
C VAL A 112 3.99 -11.66 5.99
N LYS A 113 4.85 -12.20 6.85
CA LYS A 113 5.61 -11.42 7.84
C LYS A 113 6.54 -10.38 7.19
N ASP A 114 7.09 -10.72 6.03
CA ASP A 114 8.00 -9.86 5.29
C ASP A 114 7.26 -8.80 4.48
N ILE A 115 6.01 -9.06 4.09
CA ILE A 115 5.13 -8.06 3.46
C ILE A 115 4.92 -6.86 4.40
N TYR A 116 4.75 -7.06 5.71
CA TYR A 116 4.65 -5.93 6.66
C TYR A 116 5.88 -5.04 6.64
N LYS A 117 7.07 -5.63 6.70
CA LYS A 117 8.33 -4.89 6.69
C LYS A 117 8.48 -4.09 5.39
N VAL A 118 8.14 -4.70 4.26
CA VAL A 118 8.17 -4.00 2.96
C VAL A 118 7.19 -2.84 2.92
N ILE A 119 5.97 -2.99 3.45
CA ILE A 119 4.99 -1.89 3.47
C ILE A 119 5.48 -0.74 4.35
N LEU A 120 6.05 -1.01 5.52
CA LEU A 120 6.59 0.03 6.41
C LEU A 120 7.75 0.78 5.75
N GLU A 121 8.73 0.05 5.22
CA GLU A 121 9.86 0.63 4.48
C GLU A 121 9.38 1.50 3.30
N ALA A 122 8.37 1.03 2.55
CA ALA A 122 7.78 1.80 1.46
C ALA A 122 7.04 3.07 1.93
N GLN A 123 6.45 3.06 3.14
CA GLN A 123 5.82 4.24 3.73
C GLN A 123 6.84 5.32 4.08
N ASP A 124 8.00 4.94 4.64
CA ASP A 124 9.06 5.89 4.98
C ASP A 124 9.66 6.53 3.72
N ILE A 125 9.86 5.72 2.67
CA ILE A 125 10.36 6.21 1.38
C ILE A 125 9.36 7.18 0.75
N ILE A 126 8.06 6.85 0.71
CA ILE A 126 7.09 7.75 0.07
C ILE A 126 6.91 9.06 0.84
N ASP A 127 7.11 9.05 2.15
CA ASP A 127 7.07 10.28 2.96
C ASP A 127 8.22 11.21 2.60
N SER A 128 9.42 10.64 2.44
CA SER A 128 10.60 11.37 1.96
C SER A 128 10.38 11.95 0.55
N ILE A 129 9.75 11.18 -0.36
CA ILE A 129 9.40 11.65 -1.70
C ILE A 129 8.39 12.79 -1.64
N ILE A 130 7.33 12.67 -0.85
CA ILE A 130 6.29 13.71 -0.72
C ILE A 130 6.90 15.02 -0.21
N ILE A 131 7.83 14.98 0.74
CA ILE A 131 8.54 16.17 1.24
C ILE A 131 9.34 16.81 0.10
N SER A 132 10.10 16.02 -0.68
CA SER A 132 10.85 16.52 -1.85
C SER A 132 9.96 17.18 -2.91
N TYR A 133 8.74 16.69 -3.12
CA TYR A 133 7.75 17.33 -4.01
C TYR A 133 7.09 18.55 -3.41
N SER A 134 6.96 18.61 -2.08
CA SER A 134 6.27 19.70 -1.37
C SER A 134 7.18 20.92 -1.11
N GLY A 135 8.49 20.71 -0.96
CA GLY A 135 9.48 21.80 -0.80
C GLY A 135 9.60 22.74 -2.00
N GLU A 136 9.06 22.38 -3.17
CA GLU A 136 8.95 23.25 -4.35
C GLU A 136 7.67 24.11 -4.38
N TYR A 137 6.74 23.93 -3.43
CA TYR A 137 5.50 24.72 -3.32
C TYR A 137 5.61 25.92 -2.37
N SER A 138 6.80 26.15 -1.80
CA SER A 138 7.04 27.16 -0.78
C SER A 138 7.84 28.37 -1.27
N VAL A 139 7.91 28.58 -2.60
CA VAL A 139 8.55 29.76 -3.21
C VAL A 139 7.57 30.46 -4.13
#